data_AF-A0A8S0TDS3-F1
#
_entry.id   AF-A0A8S0TDS3-F1
#
_cell.length_a   1.000
_cell.length_b   1.000
_cell.length_c   1.000
_cell.angle_alpha   90.00
_cell.angle_beta   90.00
_cell.angle_gamma   90.00
#
_symmetry.space_group_name_H-M   'P 1'
#
loop_
_entity.id
_entity.type
_entity.pdbx_description
1 polymer ?
#
loop_
_entity_poly.entity_id
_entity_poly.type
_entity_poly.pdbx_seq_one_letter_code
_entity_poly.pdbx_strand_id
1 'polypeptide(L)'
;MGRGDAELPLHTMDLSGRGLVEEQLLTHPKYQQLSEITKRVCHQLRLLQSLKIRTRDENSFKIDMGGITTVKIEAEMQKLVKFVLTKSSYDIDNNTKQTFLAIAKSFYYVTYRDVETINSHIAKVLFETVL
;
A
#
# COMPACT_ATOMS: atom_id res chain seq x y z
N MET A 1 9.73 -17.91 12.70
CA MET A 1 9.16 -16.63 13.21
C MET A 1 9.26 -15.59 12.10
N GLY A 2 8.20 -14.81 11.85
CA GLY A 2 8.20 -13.79 10.79
C GLY A 2 6.88 -13.61 10.02
N ARG A 3 5.74 -13.96 10.61
CA ARG A 3 4.40 -13.80 9.99
C ARG A 3 3.69 -12.50 10.43
N GLY A 4 4.26 -11.73 11.36
CA GLY A 4 3.57 -10.61 12.03
C GLY A 4 3.79 -9.19 11.48
N ASP A 5 4.80 -8.95 10.63
CA ASP A 5 5.25 -7.56 10.38
C ASP A 5 4.49 -6.81 9.28
N ALA A 6 3.62 -7.50 8.54
CA ALA A 6 2.73 -6.91 7.54
C ALA A 6 1.26 -6.85 8.00
N GLU A 7 0.89 -7.58 9.06
CA GLU A 7 -0.42 -7.49 9.70
C GLU A 7 -0.53 -6.24 10.58
N LEU A 8 0.56 -5.89 11.26
CA LEU A 8 0.61 -4.78 12.20
C LEU A 8 0.22 -3.42 11.59
N PRO A 9 0.65 -3.00 10.38
CA PRO A 9 0.27 -1.69 9.85
C PRO A 9 -1.20 -1.59 9.39
N LEU A 10 -1.80 -2.72 9.00
CA LEU A 10 -3.21 -2.74 8.59
C LEU A 10 -4.13 -2.78 9.80
N HIS A 11 -3.73 -3.46 10.87
CA HIS A 11 -4.49 -3.48 12.13
C HIS A 11 -4.33 -2.19 12.94
N THR A 12 -3.18 -1.48 12.84
CA THR A 12 -2.95 -0.23 13.58
C THR A 12 -3.59 0.99 12.91
N MET A 13 -3.75 1.01 11.58
CA MET A 13 -4.51 2.07 10.90
C MET A 13 -6.03 1.87 10.96
N ASP A 14 -6.49 0.64 11.21
CA ASP A 14 -7.89 0.29 11.50
C ASP A 14 -8.39 0.90 12.83
N LEU A 15 -7.46 1.18 13.77
CA LEU A 15 -7.76 1.72 15.11
C LEU A 15 -7.63 3.26 15.20
N SER A 16 -6.84 3.91 14.35
CA SER A 16 -6.55 5.34 14.48
C SER A 16 -7.43 6.26 13.61
N GLY A 17 -8.23 5.71 12.70
CA GLY A 17 -8.97 6.50 11.70
C GLY A 17 -10.44 6.76 12.00
N ARG A 18 -11.18 5.77 12.50
CA ARG A 18 -12.61 5.86 12.87
C ARG A 18 -12.89 4.79 13.91
N GLY A 19 -13.66 5.12 14.94
CA GLY A 19 -13.91 4.25 16.10
C GLY A 19 -14.30 2.83 15.71
N LEU A 20 -13.85 1.87 16.53
CA LEU A 20 -14.22 0.45 16.54
C LEU A 20 -14.84 -0.02 15.22
N VAL A 21 -14.01 -0.48 14.29
CA VAL A 21 -14.51 -1.10 13.07
C VAL A 21 -15.50 -2.20 13.46
N GLU A 22 -16.75 -2.02 13.07
CA GLU A 22 -17.81 -2.96 13.39
C GLU A 22 -17.40 -4.35 12.89
N GLU A 23 -17.55 -5.37 13.72
CA GLU A 23 -17.20 -6.76 13.40
C GLU A 23 -17.90 -7.25 12.11
N GLN A 24 -19.06 -6.65 11.80
CA GLN A 24 -19.81 -6.84 10.57
C GLN A 24 -19.09 -6.29 9.32
N LEU A 25 -18.30 -5.23 9.44
CA LEU A 25 -17.50 -4.70 8.34
C LEU A 25 -16.29 -5.60 8.06
N LEU A 26 -15.65 -6.15 9.09
CA LEU A 26 -14.50 -7.05 8.97
C LEU A 26 -14.86 -8.38 8.27
N THR A 27 -16.10 -8.82 8.44
CA THR A 27 -16.65 -10.03 7.80
C THR A 27 -17.21 -9.74 6.40
N HIS A 28 -17.32 -8.48 5.98
CA HIS A 28 -17.84 -8.13 4.66
C HIS A 28 -16.89 -8.63 3.55
N PRO A 29 -17.36 -9.42 2.56
CA PRO A 29 -16.51 -10.03 1.54
C PRO A 29 -15.64 -9.03 0.77
N LYS A 30 -16.22 -7.86 0.41
CA LYS A 30 -15.49 -6.79 -0.28
C LYS A 30 -14.38 -6.15 0.57
N TYR A 31 -14.59 -6.03 1.88
CA TYR A 31 -13.55 -5.54 2.80
C TYR A 31 -12.39 -6.53 2.85
N GLN A 32 -12.68 -7.83 2.98
CA GLN A 32 -11.66 -8.89 2.97
C GLN A 32 -10.87 -8.90 1.66
N GLN A 33 -11.54 -8.81 0.51
CA GLN A 33 -10.88 -8.73 -0.80
C GLN A 33 -9.96 -7.50 -0.93
N LEU A 34 -10.43 -6.32 -0.50
CA LEU A 34 -9.64 -5.09 -0.50
C LEU A 34 -8.44 -5.18 0.45
N SER A 35 -8.63 -5.77 1.62
CA SER A 35 -7.57 -6.02 2.60
C SER A 35 -6.52 -6.96 2.02
N GLU A 36 -6.93 -8.08 1.42
CA GLU A 36 -6.02 -9.07 0.86
C GLU A 36 -5.18 -8.49 -0.30
N ILE A 37 -5.82 -7.80 -1.25
CA ILE A 37 -5.09 -7.23 -2.38
C ILE A 37 -4.15 -6.10 -1.94
N THR A 38 -4.57 -5.26 -0.99
CA THR A 38 -3.72 -4.20 -0.42
C THR A 38 -2.52 -4.80 0.31
N LYS A 39 -2.72 -5.86 1.12
CA LYS A 39 -1.64 -6.62 1.77
C LYS A 39 -0.62 -7.11 0.75
N ARG A 40 -1.08 -7.73 -0.34
CA ARG A 40 -0.20 -8.25 -1.40
C ARG A 40 0.61 -7.14 -2.07
N VAL A 41 -0.04 -6.04 -2.45
CA VAL A 41 0.64 -4.88 -3.08
C VAL A 41 1.69 -4.29 -2.13
N CYS A 42 1.31 -3.97 -0.90
CA CYS A 42 2.22 -3.37 0.08
C CYS A 42 3.40 -4.31 0.42
N HIS A 43 3.16 -5.61 0.51
CA HIS A 43 4.20 -6.60 0.75
C HIS A 43 5.21 -6.65 -0.41
N GLN A 44 4.74 -6.73 -1.65
CA GLN A 44 5.62 -6.74 -2.83
C GLN A 44 6.44 -5.44 -2.95
N LEU A 45 5.81 -4.30 -2.70
CA LEU A 45 6.48 -2.98 -2.71
C LEU A 45 7.56 -2.88 -1.62
N ARG A 46 7.29 -3.40 -0.41
CA ARG A 46 8.27 -3.45 0.68
C ARG A 46 9.45 -4.35 0.35
N LEU A 47 9.19 -5.53 -0.24
CA LEU A 47 10.26 -6.41 -0.69
C LEU A 47 11.14 -5.74 -1.74
N LEU A 48 10.53 -5.08 -2.74
CA LEU A 48 11.25 -4.32 -3.77
C LEU A 48 12.10 -3.20 -3.16
N GLN A 49 11.55 -2.45 -2.20
CA GLN A 49 12.28 -1.40 -1.49
C GLN A 49 13.48 -1.97 -0.71
N SER A 50 13.30 -3.08 0.01
CA SER A 50 14.39 -3.73 0.74
C SER A 50 15.52 -4.21 -0.18
N LEU A 51 15.17 -4.68 -1.39
CA LEU A 51 16.14 -5.09 -2.40
C LEU A 51 16.92 -3.90 -2.95
N LYS A 52 16.24 -2.80 -3.29
CA LYS A 52 16.88 -1.56 -3.76
C LYS A 52 17.92 -1.02 -2.77
N ILE A 53 17.62 -1.09 -1.46
CA ILE A 53 18.55 -0.65 -0.41
C ILE A 53 19.80 -1.54 -0.42
N ARG A 54 19.63 -2.87 -0.52
CA ARG A 54 20.75 -3.82 -0.57
C ARG A 54 21.60 -3.71 -1.84
N THR A 55 21.00 -3.47 -3.01
CA THR A 55 21.74 -3.38 -4.29
C THR A 55 22.43 -2.05 -4.50
N ARG A 56 22.10 -1.01 -3.74
CA ARG A 56 22.85 0.25 -3.78
C ARG A 56 24.31 0.06 -3.35
N ASP A 57 24.60 -1.01 -2.61
CA ASP A 57 25.94 -1.37 -2.15
C ASP A 57 26.67 -2.37 -3.08
N GLU A 58 26.00 -3.03 -4.03
CA GLU A 58 26.62 -4.01 -4.93
C GLU A 58 26.17 -3.86 -6.41
N ASN A 59 27.13 -3.57 -7.27
CA ASN A 59 27.00 -3.22 -8.69
C ASN A 59 26.62 -4.39 -9.62
N SER A 60 25.65 -5.25 -9.27
CA SER A 60 25.21 -6.34 -10.15
C SER A 60 23.72 -6.25 -10.51
N PHE A 61 23.49 -5.77 -11.72
CA PHE A 61 22.19 -5.65 -12.37
C PHE A 61 21.78 -7.03 -12.91
N LYS A 62 21.14 -7.86 -12.06
CA LYS A 62 20.23 -8.97 -12.42
C LYS A 62 19.88 -9.75 -11.16
N ILE A 63 19.12 -9.12 -10.26
CA ILE A 63 18.44 -9.90 -9.22
C ILE A 63 17.27 -10.61 -9.89
N ASP A 64 17.35 -11.93 -9.94
CA ASP A 64 16.19 -12.80 -10.07
C ASP A 64 15.26 -12.46 -8.89
N MET A 65 14.26 -11.60 -9.16
CA MET A 65 13.38 -10.99 -8.15
C MET A 65 12.41 -12.01 -7.52
N GLY A 66 12.75 -13.30 -7.43
CA GLY A 66 11.88 -14.32 -6.85
C GLY A 66 10.45 -14.30 -7.41
N GLY A 67 10.31 -13.98 -8.71
CA GLY A 67 9.00 -13.83 -9.37
C GLY A 67 8.19 -12.56 -9.03
N ILE A 68 8.77 -11.57 -8.33
CA ILE A 68 8.18 -10.25 -8.11
C ILE A 68 8.68 -9.32 -9.21
N THR A 69 7.84 -9.04 -10.19
CA THR A 69 8.16 -8.07 -11.24
C THR A 69 7.39 -6.78 -11.00
N THR A 70 7.93 -5.64 -11.47
CA THR A 70 7.17 -4.38 -11.54
C THR A 70 5.81 -4.59 -12.21
N VAL A 71 5.76 -5.41 -13.26
CA VAL A 71 4.53 -5.80 -13.97
C VAL A 71 3.50 -6.46 -13.03
N LYS A 72 3.94 -7.36 -12.14
CA LYS A 72 3.05 -8.02 -11.17
C LYS A 72 2.48 -7.03 -10.16
N ILE A 73 3.31 -6.10 -9.67
CA ILE A 73 2.89 -5.04 -8.74
C ILE A 73 1.86 -4.13 -9.43
N GLU A 74 2.13 -3.71 -10.67
CA GLU A 74 1.22 -2.87 -11.46
C GLU A 74 -0.12 -3.58 -11.72
N ALA A 75 -0.11 -4.87 -12.05
CA ALA A 75 -1.32 -5.64 -12.25
C ALA A 75 -2.19 -5.72 -10.97
N GLU A 76 -1.58 -5.97 -9.81
CA GLU A 76 -2.30 -5.98 -8.53
C GLU A 76 -2.79 -4.57 -8.15
N MET A 77 -2.02 -3.53 -8.43
CA MET A 77 -2.44 -2.14 -8.20
C MET A 77 -3.63 -1.74 -9.09
N GLN A 78 -3.61 -2.14 -10.37
CA GLN A 78 -4.73 -1.92 -11.29
C GLN A 78 -6.00 -2.64 -10.81
N LYS A 79 -5.86 -3.88 -10.34
CA LYS A 79 -6.97 -4.62 -9.74
C LYS A 79 -7.52 -3.87 -8.52
N LEU A 80 -6.67 -3.42 -7.59
CA LEU A 80 -7.10 -2.64 -6.42
C LEU A 80 -7.87 -1.38 -6.83
N VAL A 81 -7.37 -0.61 -7.79
CA VAL A 81 -8.06 0.58 -8.31
C VAL A 81 -9.44 0.22 -8.86
N LYS A 82 -9.54 -0.86 -9.65
CA LYS A 82 -10.84 -1.34 -10.16
C LYS A 82 -11.80 -1.72 -9.03
N PHE A 83 -11.33 -2.44 -8.01
CA PHE A 83 -12.17 -2.82 -6.86
C PHE A 83 -12.70 -1.61 -6.09
N VAL A 84 -11.87 -0.56 -5.95
CA VAL A 84 -12.23 0.67 -5.24
C VAL A 84 -13.25 1.50 -6.03
N LEU A 85 -13.08 1.60 -7.36
CA LEU A 85 -13.96 2.39 -8.23
C LEU A 85 -15.28 1.69 -8.57
N THR A 86 -15.31 0.36 -8.54
CA THR A 86 -16.53 -0.41 -8.87
C THR A 86 -17.55 -0.28 -7.75
N LYS A 87 -18.74 0.25 -8.10
CA LYS A 87 -19.90 0.30 -7.21
C LYS A 87 -20.72 -0.99 -7.32
N SER A 88 -21.23 -1.48 -6.20
CA SER A 88 -22.14 -2.64 -6.13
C SER A 88 -23.39 -2.30 -5.30
N SER A 89 -24.45 -3.11 -5.40
CA SER A 89 -25.66 -2.94 -4.58
C SER A 89 -25.43 -3.27 -3.10
N TYR A 90 -24.52 -4.22 -2.83
CA TYR A 90 -24.00 -4.54 -1.50
C TYR A 90 -22.53 -4.09 -1.46
N ASP A 91 -22.33 -2.82 -1.14
CA ASP A 91 -21.02 -2.17 -1.14
C ASP A 91 -20.68 -1.65 0.25
N ILE A 92 -19.38 -1.59 0.54
CA ILE A 92 -18.87 -0.92 1.72
C ILE A 92 -18.74 0.58 1.45
N ASP A 93 -18.67 1.34 2.53
CA ASP A 93 -18.48 2.79 2.47
C ASP A 93 -17.31 3.19 1.54
N ASN A 94 -17.54 4.23 0.75
CA ASN A 94 -16.57 4.70 -0.22
C ASN A 94 -15.30 5.23 0.44
N ASN A 95 -15.41 5.88 1.60
CA ASN A 95 -14.23 6.35 2.33
C ASN A 95 -13.37 5.16 2.78
N THR A 96 -13.98 4.05 3.25
CA THR A 96 -13.25 2.80 3.54
C THR A 96 -12.49 2.27 2.32
N LYS A 97 -13.11 2.23 1.13
CA LYS A 97 -12.42 1.81 -0.10
C LYS A 97 -11.24 2.72 -0.46
N GLN A 98 -11.43 4.04 -0.32
CA GLN A 98 -10.37 5.01 -0.59
C GLN A 98 -9.21 4.90 0.41
N THR A 99 -9.46 4.54 1.66
CA THR A 99 -8.41 4.29 2.66
C THR A 99 -7.47 3.17 2.20
N PHE A 100 -7.99 2.03 1.73
CA PHE A 100 -7.16 0.95 1.18
C PHE A 100 -6.29 1.42 0.01
N LEU A 101 -6.86 2.21 -0.92
CA LEU A 101 -6.11 2.76 -2.05
C LEU A 101 -5.04 3.75 -1.60
N ALA A 102 -5.34 4.61 -0.63
CA ALA A 102 -4.39 5.59 -0.09
C ALA A 102 -3.18 4.89 0.56
N ILE A 103 -3.41 3.81 1.31
CA ILE A 103 -2.34 2.98 1.88
C ILE A 103 -1.47 2.37 0.77
N ALA A 104 -2.06 1.75 -0.25
CA ALA A 104 -1.27 1.18 -1.34
C ALA A 104 -0.46 2.26 -2.10
N LYS A 105 -1.06 3.43 -2.34
CA LYS A 105 -0.39 4.57 -2.99
C LYS A 105 0.78 5.11 -2.18
N SER A 106 0.68 5.16 -0.84
CA SER A 106 1.77 5.65 0.00
C SER A 106 2.99 4.72 -0.06
N PHE A 107 2.78 3.41 0.00
CA PHE A 107 3.84 2.41 -0.22
C PHE A 107 4.43 2.55 -1.62
N TYR A 108 3.59 2.69 -2.64
CA TYR A 108 4.05 2.85 -4.02
C TYR A 108 4.93 4.09 -4.17
N TYR A 109 4.49 5.23 -3.62
CA TYR A 109 5.25 6.47 -3.67
C TYR A 109 6.64 6.32 -3.01
N VAL A 110 6.70 5.74 -1.81
CA VAL A 110 7.95 5.52 -1.08
C VAL A 110 8.90 4.53 -1.79
N THR A 111 8.38 3.51 -2.46
CA THR A 111 9.22 2.53 -3.19
C THR A 111 9.86 3.12 -4.46
N TYR A 112 9.19 4.06 -5.12
CA TYR A 112 9.62 4.61 -6.42
C TYR A 112 10.28 5.98 -6.33
N ARG A 113 10.09 6.74 -5.26
CA ARG A 113 10.80 8.00 -5.03
C ARG A 113 12.03 7.80 -4.17
N ASP A 114 13.09 8.53 -4.50
CA ASP A 114 14.27 8.62 -3.66
C ASP A 114 13.99 9.51 -2.42
N VAL A 115 14.83 9.35 -1.39
CA VAL A 115 14.65 10.03 -0.10
C VAL A 115 14.71 11.55 -0.23
N GLU A 116 15.51 12.08 -1.14
CA GLU A 116 15.66 13.52 -1.35
C GLU A 116 14.37 14.11 -1.93
N THR A 117 13.80 13.47 -2.96
CA THR A 117 12.48 13.82 -3.51
C THR A 117 11.38 13.73 -2.45
N ILE A 118 11.37 12.67 -1.64
CA ILE A 118 10.36 12.50 -0.57
C ILE A 118 10.46 13.66 0.43
N ASN A 119 11.67 13.98 0.91
CA ASN A 119 11.88 15.06 1.87
C ASN A 119 11.49 16.43 1.29
N SER A 120 11.83 16.68 0.03
CA SER A 120 11.41 17.89 -0.69
C SER A 120 9.89 18.00 -0.79
N HIS A 121 9.20 16.90 -1.11
CA HIS A 121 7.73 16.89 -1.15
C HIS A 121 7.12 17.09 0.24
N ILE A 122 7.70 16.50 1.30
CA ILE A 122 7.26 16.71 2.69
C ILE A 122 7.42 18.17 3.08
N ALA A 123 8.58 18.78 2.79
CA ALA A 123 8.85 20.20 3.05
C ALA A 123 7.74 21.08 2.43
N LYS A 124 7.49 20.86 1.14
CA LYS A 124 6.52 21.64 0.37
C LYS A 124 5.07 21.45 0.83
N VAL A 125 4.67 20.22 1.13
CA VAL A 125 3.26 19.93 1.47
C VAL A 125 2.91 20.31 2.91
N LEU A 126 3.85 20.19 3.85
CA LEU A 126 3.56 20.40 5.28
C LEU A 126 4.00 21.77 5.81
N PHE A 127 5.00 22.41 5.19
CA PHE A 127 5.64 23.59 5.77
C PHE A 127 5.61 24.83 4.86
N GLU A 128 5.32 24.69 3.57
CA GLU A 128 5.14 25.84 2.67
C GLU A 128 3.66 26.21 2.56
N THR A 129 3.35 27.50 2.68
CA THR A 129 1.99 28.02 2.48
C THR A 129 1.66 28.11 1.00
N VAL A 130 0.45 27.69 0.63
CA VAL A 130 -0.09 27.94 -0.71
C VAL A 130 -0.47 29.43 -0.78
N LEU A 131 0.14 30.16 -1.71
CA LEU A 131 -0.19 31.55 -2.02
C LEU A 131 -1.49 31.65 -2.82
#